data_AF-A0A7C5K3B8-F1
#
_entry.id   AF-A0A7C5K3B8-F1
#
_cell.length_a   1.000
_cell.length_b   1.000
_cell.length_c   1.000
_cell.angle_alpha   90.00
_cell.angle_beta   90.00
_cell.angle_gamma   90.00
#
_symmetry.space_group_name_H-M   'P 1'
#
loop_
_entity.id
_entity.type
_entity.pdbx_description
1 polymer ?
#
loop_
_entity_poly.entity_id
_entity_poly.type
_entity_poly.pdbx_seq_one_letter_code
_entity_poly.pdbx_strand_id
1 'polypeptide(L)'
;MKQRAWLPYVAPMALYMVFLQAQNSWPRALVWIYPIKTVVVGCALWYFRRAYDELRGRPVSGGRLAVAVGLLVIVIWIALDPFYPKLTELIWRGERLLHHLFHAPVPPPPGPPADPTVMQPGGLRWMFLAFRVAGACLVVPVMEELFWRG
;
A
#
# COMPACT_ATOMS: atom_id res chain seq x y z
N MET A 1 -11.32 -36.07 4.77
CA MET A 1 -11.09 -34.66 4.41
C MET A 1 -9.60 -34.49 4.13
N LYS A 2 -9.17 -34.25 2.88
CA LYS A 2 -7.76 -33.91 2.62
C LYS A 2 -7.50 -32.56 3.28
N GLN A 3 -6.69 -32.53 4.34
CA GLN A 3 -6.26 -31.26 4.93
C GLN A 3 -5.54 -30.46 3.85
N ARG A 4 -6.07 -29.28 3.50
CA ARG A 4 -5.36 -28.34 2.63
C ARG A 4 -4.15 -27.82 3.40
N ALA A 5 -3.00 -27.77 2.75
CA ALA A 5 -1.84 -27.11 3.35
C ALA A 5 -2.18 -25.62 3.48
N TRP A 6 -2.30 -25.12 4.71
CA TRP A 6 -2.62 -23.72 5.01
C TRP A 6 -1.42 -22.78 4.79
N LEU A 7 -0.21 -23.34 4.85
CA LEU A 7 1.05 -22.60 4.77
C LEU A 7 1.20 -21.74 3.48
N PRO A 8 0.88 -22.23 2.26
CA PRO A 8 0.98 -21.43 1.03
C PRO A 8 0.11 -20.17 0.99
N TYR A 9 -0.94 -20.13 1.82
CA TYR A 9 -1.88 -19.00 1.89
C TYR A 9 -1.47 -17.96 2.93
N VAL A 10 -0.96 -18.43 4.09
CA VAL A 10 -0.53 -17.55 5.19
C VAL A 10 0.89 -17.01 4.99
N ALA A 11 1.80 -17.79 4.39
CA ALA A 11 3.20 -17.42 4.28
C ALA A 11 3.47 -16.11 3.51
N PRO A 12 2.85 -15.85 2.34
CA PRO A 12 3.05 -14.58 1.63
C PRO A 12 2.57 -13.36 2.43
N MET A 13 1.43 -13.50 3.13
CA MET A 13 0.87 -12.48 4.01
C MET A 13 1.78 -12.20 5.21
N ALA A 14 2.21 -13.24 5.92
CA ALA A 14 3.11 -13.11 7.06
C ALA A 14 4.43 -12.44 6.66
N LEU A 15 5.00 -12.84 5.51
CA LEU A 15 6.21 -12.23 4.96
C LEU A 15 5.99 -10.73 4.67
N TYR A 16 4.86 -10.38 4.05
CA TYR A 16 4.50 -8.98 3.80
C TYR A 16 4.38 -8.18 5.10
N MET A 17 3.75 -8.75 6.14
CA MET A 17 3.63 -8.12 7.46
C MET A 17 4.98 -7.89 8.14
N VAL A 18 5.92 -8.84 8.06
CA VAL A 18 7.28 -8.67 8.59
C VAL A 18 7.97 -7.50 7.91
N PHE A 19 7.89 -7.40 6.58
CA PHE A 19 8.45 -6.25 5.87
C PHE A 19 7.71 -4.95 6.18
N LEU A 20 6.41 -4.97 6.45
CA LEU A 20 5.67 -3.78 6.88
C LEU A 20 6.23 -3.25 8.21
N GLN A 21 6.53 -4.14 9.15
CA GLN A 21 7.16 -3.73 10.41
C GLN A 21 8.60 -3.22 10.21
N ALA A 22 9.37 -3.84 9.31
CA ALA A 22 10.70 -3.37 8.96
C ALA A 22 10.67 -1.96 8.32
N GLN A 23 9.66 -1.67 7.49
CA GLN A 23 9.47 -0.33 6.89
C GLN A 23 9.25 0.74 7.96
N ASN A 24 8.44 0.44 8.97
CA ASN A 24 8.18 1.35 10.09
C ASN A 24 9.44 1.60 10.94
N SER A 25 10.28 0.57 11.09
CA SER A 25 11.49 0.65 11.91
C SER A 25 12.62 1.44 11.23
N TRP A 26 12.77 1.36 9.89
CA TRP A 26 13.88 1.98 9.15
C TRP A 26 13.43 2.89 7.99
N PRO A 27 13.00 4.14 8.29
CA PRO A 27 12.53 5.09 7.28
C PRO A 27 13.59 5.47 6.22
N ARG A 28 14.87 5.43 6.58
CA ARG A 28 15.98 5.77 5.66
C ARG A 28 16.21 4.71 4.58
N ALA A 29 15.77 3.48 4.81
CA ALA A 29 16.00 2.34 3.91
C ALA A 29 14.79 2.03 3.01
N LEU A 30 13.73 2.86 3.02
CA LEU A 30 12.49 2.60 2.29
C LEU A 30 12.70 2.36 0.80
N VAL A 31 13.63 3.08 0.17
CA VAL A 31 13.94 2.92 -1.26
C VAL A 31 14.41 1.50 -1.61
N TRP A 32 15.01 0.79 -0.66
CA TRP A 32 15.44 -0.60 -0.82
C TRP A 32 14.43 -1.60 -0.26
N ILE A 33 13.79 -1.29 0.88
CA ILE A 33 12.82 -2.22 1.50
C ILE A 33 11.61 -2.43 0.59
N TYR A 34 11.14 -1.42 -0.13
CA TYR A 34 10.01 -1.59 -1.07
C TYR A 34 10.28 -2.60 -2.19
N PRO A 35 11.33 -2.44 -3.03
CA PRO A 35 11.61 -3.42 -4.09
C PRO A 35 11.91 -4.80 -3.52
N ILE A 36 12.68 -4.90 -2.43
CA ILE A 36 12.98 -6.18 -1.79
C ILE A 36 11.69 -6.86 -1.33
N LYS A 37 10.82 -6.17 -0.59
CA LYS A 37 9.53 -6.71 -0.15
C LYS A 37 8.71 -7.21 -1.35
N THR A 38 8.55 -6.39 -2.38
CA THR A 38 7.76 -6.74 -3.56
C THR A 38 8.31 -7.98 -4.26
N VAL A 39 9.63 -8.07 -4.44
CA VAL A 39 10.27 -9.23 -5.07
C VAL A 39 10.14 -10.48 -4.20
N VAL A 40 10.45 -10.41 -2.91
CA VAL A 40 10.43 -11.59 -2.03
C VAL A 40 9.02 -12.13 -1.88
N VAL A 41 8.01 -11.28 -1.68
CA VAL A 41 6.60 -11.73 -1.60
C VAL A 41 6.12 -12.24 -2.96
N GLY A 42 6.46 -11.57 -4.06
CA GLY A 42 6.15 -12.05 -5.41
C GLY A 42 6.78 -13.42 -5.72
N CYS A 43 8.03 -13.65 -5.30
CA CYS A 43 8.71 -14.93 -5.39
C CYS A 43 8.04 -16.00 -4.53
N ALA A 44 7.57 -15.67 -3.33
CA ALA A 44 6.83 -16.60 -2.48
C ALA A 44 5.51 -17.03 -3.14
N LEU A 45 4.73 -16.09 -3.67
CA LEU A 45 3.52 -16.37 -4.43
C LEU A 45 3.83 -17.22 -5.68
N TRP A 46 4.91 -16.92 -6.39
CA TRP A 46 5.32 -17.69 -7.55
C TRP A 46 5.75 -19.12 -7.19
N TYR A 47 6.48 -19.30 -6.10
CA TYR A 47 6.92 -20.60 -5.62
C TYR A 47 5.72 -21.49 -5.27
N PHE A 48 4.73 -20.92 -4.58
CA PHE A 48 3.50 -21.61 -4.20
C PHE A 48 2.42 -21.63 -5.29
N ARG A 49 2.68 -21.12 -6.49
CA ARG A 49 1.68 -21.00 -7.58
C ARG A 49 0.98 -22.30 -7.98
N ARG A 50 1.60 -23.44 -7.69
CA ARG A 50 1.03 -24.77 -7.99
C ARG A 50 -0.03 -25.20 -6.97
N ALA A 51 -0.07 -24.59 -5.80
CA ALA A 51 -1.09 -24.84 -4.77
C ALA A 51 -2.36 -24.01 -4.96
N TYR A 52 -2.34 -23.00 -5.84
CA TYR A 52 -3.45 -22.07 -6.04
C TYR A 52 -4.36 -22.50 -7.21
N ASP A 53 -5.38 -23.31 -6.90
CA ASP A 53 -6.38 -23.70 -7.90
C ASP A 53 -7.48 -22.64 -8.09
N GLU A 54 -7.68 -21.75 -7.11
CA GLU A 54 -8.73 -20.72 -7.11
C GLU A 54 -8.53 -19.63 -8.19
N LEU A 55 -7.28 -19.36 -8.58
CA LEU A 55 -6.94 -18.35 -9.58
C LEU A 55 -7.18 -18.82 -11.03
N ARG A 56 -7.46 -20.12 -11.26
CA ARG A 56 -7.57 -20.70 -12.61
C ARG A 56 -8.95 -20.58 -13.27
N GLY A 57 -9.95 -20.09 -12.55
CA GLY A 57 -11.35 -20.44 -12.84
C GLY A 57 -12.28 -19.41 -13.47
N ARG A 58 -11.90 -18.16 -13.78
CA ARG A 58 -12.89 -17.18 -14.27
C ARG A 58 -12.44 -16.37 -15.49
N PRO A 59 -13.13 -16.48 -16.64
CA PRO A 59 -12.96 -15.52 -17.72
C PRO A 59 -13.45 -14.15 -17.24
N VAL A 60 -12.61 -13.13 -17.42
CA VAL A 60 -12.89 -11.75 -16.99
C VAL A 60 -13.90 -11.11 -17.95
N SER A 61 -15.16 -11.56 -17.90
CA SER A 61 -16.23 -11.11 -18.83
C SER A 61 -16.63 -9.64 -18.64
N GLY A 62 -16.08 -8.94 -17.64
CA GLY A 62 -16.34 -7.54 -17.34
C GLY A 62 -15.11 -6.60 -17.43
N GLY A 63 -14.01 -7.03 -18.05
CA GLY A 63 -12.73 -6.28 -17.99
C GLY A 63 -12.84 -4.81 -18.41
N ARG A 64 -13.60 -4.50 -19.46
CA ARG A 64 -13.83 -3.12 -19.92
C ARG A 64 -14.59 -2.26 -18.91
N LEU A 65 -15.63 -2.82 -18.28
CA LEU A 65 -16.41 -2.13 -17.26
C LEU A 65 -15.57 -1.92 -16.00
N ALA A 66 -14.78 -2.91 -15.58
CA ALA A 66 -13.88 -2.77 -14.43
C ALA A 66 -12.85 -1.66 -14.64
N VAL A 67 -12.25 -1.57 -15.84
CA VAL A 67 -11.33 -0.48 -16.20
C VAL A 67 -12.06 0.87 -16.21
N ALA A 68 -13.24 0.96 -16.83
CA ALA A 68 -14.01 2.20 -16.88
C ALA A 68 -14.40 2.69 -15.48
N VAL A 69 -14.88 1.79 -14.61
CA VAL A 69 -15.21 2.09 -13.21
C VAL A 69 -13.94 2.51 -12.44
N GLY A 70 -12.82 1.81 -12.63
CA GLY A 70 -11.55 2.17 -11.99
C GLY A 70 -11.08 3.59 -12.38
N LEU A 71 -11.15 3.93 -13.67
CA LEU A 71 -10.82 5.26 -14.17
C LEU A 71 -11.78 6.33 -13.63
N LEU A 72 -13.08 6.04 -13.60
CA LEU A 72 -14.09 6.93 -13.02
C LEU A 72 -13.78 7.20 -11.54
N VAL A 73 -13.48 6.16 -10.76
CA VAL A 73 -13.13 6.29 -9.34
C VAL A 73 -11.86 7.12 -9.16
N ILE A 74 -10.84 6.95 -10.02
CA ILE A 74 -9.63 7.79 -10.01
C ILE A 74 -9.97 9.26 -10.26
N VAL A 75 -10.80 9.55 -11.27
CA VAL A 75 -11.21 10.93 -11.58
C VAL A 75 -11.99 11.53 -10.41
N ILE A 76 -12.94 10.78 -9.85
CA ILE A 76 -13.71 11.21 -8.68
C ILE A 76 -12.75 11.51 -7.52
N TRP A 77 -11.82 10.61 -7.21
CA TRP A 77 -10.86 10.80 -6.11
C TRP A 77 -9.99 12.06 -6.29
N ILE A 78 -9.47 12.29 -7.49
CA ILE A 78 -8.64 13.47 -7.78
C ILE A 78 -9.49 14.75 -7.73
N ALA A 79 -10.68 14.73 -8.35
CA ALA A 79 -11.58 15.87 -8.35
C ALA A 79 -12.04 16.24 -6.94
N LEU A 80 -12.03 15.27 -6.02
CA LEU A 80 -12.46 15.43 -4.64
C LEU A 80 -11.36 16.03 -3.72
N ASP A 81 -10.09 15.94 -4.09
CA ASP A 81 -8.94 16.43 -3.31
C ASP A 81 -9.09 17.89 -2.83
N PRO A 82 -9.56 18.85 -3.66
CA PRO A 82 -9.76 20.24 -3.22
C PRO A 82 -10.92 20.45 -2.24
N PHE A 83 -11.87 19.52 -2.20
CA PHE A 83 -13.12 19.68 -1.44
C PHE A 83 -13.05 19.15 -0.01
N TYR A 84 -12.02 18.38 0.32
CA TYR A 84 -11.88 17.81 1.67
C TYR A 84 -10.98 18.72 2.53
N PRO A 85 -11.41 19.09 3.76
CA PRO A 85 -10.53 19.76 4.68
C PRO A 85 -9.35 18.84 4.95
N LYS A 86 -8.14 19.29 4.61
CA LYS A 86 -6.92 18.51 4.83
C LYS A 86 -6.87 18.13 6.31
N LEU A 87 -6.94 16.83 6.59
CA LEU A 87 -7.01 16.31 7.96
C LEU A 87 -5.88 16.86 8.83
N THR A 88 -4.69 17.05 8.26
CA THR A 88 -3.54 17.67 8.92
C THR A 88 -3.82 19.10 9.39
N GLU A 89 -4.47 19.92 8.56
CA GLU A 89 -4.86 21.29 8.92
C GLU A 89 -5.95 21.29 9.97
N LEU A 90 -6.89 20.34 9.89
CA LEU A 90 -7.98 20.21 10.86
C LEU A 90 -7.45 19.78 12.25
N ILE A 91 -6.59 18.77 12.30
CA ILE A 91 -5.94 18.29 13.53
C ILE A 91 -5.11 19.40 14.14
N TRP A 92 -4.27 20.06 13.32
CA TRP A 92 -3.41 21.13 13.81
C TRP A 92 -4.19 22.35 14.31
N ARG A 93 -5.32 22.71 13.66
CA ARG A 93 -6.23 23.74 14.19
C ARG A 93 -6.81 23.31 15.55
N GLY A 94 -7.17 22.04 15.72
CA GLY A 94 -7.63 21.49 17.00
C GLY A 94 -6.56 21.59 18.10
N GLU A 95 -5.34 21.15 17.81
CA GLU A 95 -4.21 21.21 18.76
C GLU A 95 -3.84 22.66 19.12
N ARG A 96 -3.92 23.58 18.16
CA ARG A 96 -3.73 25.02 18.40
C ARG A 96 -4.78 25.58 19.36
N LEU A 97 -6.03 25.15 19.23
CA LEU A 97 -7.08 25.54 20.19
C LEU A 97 -6.77 24.99 21.59
N LEU A 98 -6.31 23.75 21.70
CA LEU A 98 -5.90 23.17 22.99
C LEU A 98 -4.73 23.93 23.63
N HIS A 99 -3.75 24.38 22.84
CA HIS A 99 -2.70 25.27 23.33
C HIS A 99 -3.28 26.55 23.95
N HIS A 100 -4.22 27.22 23.27
CA HIS A 100 -4.83 28.46 23.80
C HIS A 100 -5.70 28.22 25.04
N LEU A 101 -6.40 27.09 25.13
CA LEU A 101 -7.32 26.79 26.22
C LEU A 101 -6.60 26.23 27.46
N PHE A 102 -5.58 25.40 27.26
CA PHE A 102 -4.97 24.60 28.32
C PHE A 102 -3.45 24.80 28.45
N HIS A 103 -2.85 25.74 27.72
CA HIS A 103 -1.40 25.94 27.68
C HIS A 103 -0.62 24.64 27.39
N ALA A 104 -1.24 23.74 26.62
CA ALA A 104 -0.59 22.53 26.14
C ALA A 104 0.63 22.89 25.28
N PRO A 105 1.64 22.01 25.14
CA PRO A 105 2.79 22.26 24.29
C PRO A 105 2.38 22.70 22.87
N VAL A 106 3.03 23.73 22.32
CA VAL A 106 2.73 24.24 20.97
C VAL A 106 2.92 23.09 19.97
N PRO A 107 1.88 22.72 19.19
CA PRO A 107 2.04 21.71 18.17
C PRO A 107 2.96 22.26 17.06
N PRO A 108 3.92 21.47 16.57
CA PRO A 108 4.74 21.89 15.45
C PRO A 108 3.83 22.19 14.24
N PRO A 109 4.18 23.20 13.41
CA PRO A 109 3.43 23.44 12.18
C PRO A 109 3.43 22.19 11.31
N PRO A 110 2.34 21.92 10.56
CA PRO A 110 2.28 20.77 9.66
C PRO A 110 3.47 20.83 8.70
N GLY A 111 4.19 19.70 8.60
CA GLY A 111 5.31 19.58 7.66
C GLY A 111 4.84 19.79 6.22
N PRO A 112 5.75 20.16 5.30
CA PRO A 112 5.42 20.28 3.89
C PRO A 112 4.78 18.98 3.37
N PRO A 113 3.86 19.08 2.38
CA PRO A 113 3.31 17.90 1.72
C PRO A 113 4.45 16.96 1.29
N ALA A 114 4.25 15.65 1.45
CA ALA A 114 5.27 14.66 1.11
C ALA A 114 5.60 14.74 -0.40
N ASP A 115 6.61 15.53 -0.73
CA ASP A 115 7.02 15.80 -2.11
C ASP A 115 8.03 14.72 -2.55
N PRO A 116 7.68 13.87 -3.54
CA PRO A 116 8.56 12.82 -4.02
C PRO A 116 9.80 13.36 -4.74
N THR A 117 9.81 14.63 -5.15
CA THR A 117 10.98 15.26 -5.79
C THR A 117 12.15 15.47 -4.82
N VAL A 118 11.87 15.48 -3.52
CA VAL A 118 12.87 15.61 -2.45
C VAL A 118 13.49 14.24 -2.10
N MET A 119 12.91 13.14 -2.58
CA MET A 119 13.39 11.78 -2.35
C MET A 119 14.41 11.34 -3.41
N GLN A 120 15.70 11.47 -3.09
CA GLN A 120 16.84 10.77 -3.73
C GLN A 120 17.05 11.04 -5.25
N PRO A 121 18.21 10.65 -5.84
CA PRO A 121 18.48 10.86 -7.27
C PRO A 121 17.42 10.22 -8.16
N GLY A 122 17.09 10.86 -9.29
CA GLY A 122 15.90 10.56 -10.11
C GLY A 122 15.72 9.08 -10.50
N GLY A 123 16.80 8.33 -10.76
CA GLY A 123 16.73 6.91 -11.07
C GLY A 123 16.18 6.05 -9.92
N LEU A 124 16.67 6.27 -8.69
CA LEU A 124 16.18 5.55 -7.50
C LEU A 124 14.72 5.89 -7.20
N ARG A 125 14.31 7.14 -7.46
CA ARG A 125 12.92 7.58 -7.30
C ARG A 125 11.96 6.80 -8.19
N TRP A 126 12.29 6.68 -9.48
CA TRP A 126 11.44 5.94 -10.41
C TRP A 126 11.39 4.45 -10.12
N MET A 127 12.53 3.86 -9.72
CA MET A 127 12.55 2.48 -9.24
C MET A 127 11.62 2.28 -8.04
N PHE A 128 11.73 3.14 -7.01
CA PHE A 128 10.88 3.10 -5.84
C PHE A 128 9.39 3.19 -6.20
N LEU A 129 9.02 4.18 -7.02
CA LEU A 129 7.64 4.36 -7.46
C LEU A 129 7.12 3.15 -8.25
N ALA A 130 7.91 2.63 -9.19
CA ALA A 130 7.53 1.48 -9.99
C ALA A 130 7.26 0.24 -9.12
N PHE A 131 8.17 -0.10 -8.21
CA PHE A 131 8.00 -1.25 -7.31
C PHE A 131 6.90 -1.05 -6.28
N ARG A 132 6.66 0.19 -5.85
CA ARG A 132 5.54 0.53 -4.94
C ARG A 132 4.19 0.32 -5.61
N VAL A 133 4.02 0.85 -6.83
CA VAL A 133 2.79 0.68 -7.61
C VAL A 133 2.60 -0.79 -7.99
N ALA A 134 3.64 -1.46 -8.48
CA ALA A 134 3.57 -2.89 -8.82
C ALA A 134 3.23 -3.74 -7.60
N GLY A 135 3.83 -3.47 -6.43
CA GLY A 135 3.51 -4.16 -5.19
C GLY A 135 2.05 -3.97 -4.78
N ALA A 136 1.55 -2.74 -4.81
CA ALA A 136 0.17 -2.42 -4.43
C ALA A 136 -0.88 -2.95 -5.42
N CYS A 137 -0.58 -3.00 -6.72
CA CYS A 137 -1.54 -3.40 -7.75
C CYS A 137 -1.49 -4.88 -8.11
N LEU A 138 -0.34 -5.56 -7.93
CA LEU A 138 -0.16 -6.96 -8.33
C LEU A 138 -0.03 -7.88 -7.12
N VAL A 139 0.92 -7.56 -6.22
CA VAL A 139 1.28 -8.47 -5.13
C VAL A 139 0.22 -8.48 -4.04
N VAL A 140 -0.16 -7.29 -3.55
CA VAL A 140 -1.11 -7.15 -2.44
C VAL A 140 -2.48 -7.76 -2.76
N PRO A 141 -3.14 -7.44 -3.89
CA PRO A 141 -4.49 -7.95 -4.16
C PRO A 141 -4.50 -9.46 -4.36
N VAL A 142 -3.48 -10.02 -5.03
CA VAL A 142 -3.36 -11.47 -5.23
C VAL A 142 -3.12 -12.18 -3.89
N MET A 143 -2.22 -11.64 -3.07
CA MET A 143 -1.93 -12.19 -1.75
C MET A 143 -3.16 -12.15 -0.84
N GLU A 144 -3.86 -11.03 -0.78
CA GLU A 144 -5.08 -10.86 0.03
C GLU A 144 -6.17 -11.81 -0.44
N GLU A 145 -6.44 -11.86 -1.75
CA GLU A 145 -7.46 -12.75 -2.31
C GLU A 145 -7.19 -14.23 -1.95
N LEU A 146 -5.93 -14.67 -2.04
CA LEU A 146 -5.54 -16.03 -1.65
C LEU A 146 -5.70 -16.25 -0.15
N PHE A 147 -5.27 -15.30 0.68
CA PHE A 147 -5.39 -15.40 2.14
C PHE A 147 -6.86 -15.49 2.60
N TRP A 148 -7.76 -14.74 1.97
CA TRP A 148 -9.18 -14.73 2.34
C TRP A 148 -9.98 -15.90 1.75
N ARG A 149 -9.53 -16.50 0.66
CA ARG A 149 -10.24 -17.60 -0.03
C ARG A 149 -9.72 -19.00 0.26
N GLY A 150 -8.47 -19.12 0.71
CA GLY A 150 -7.81 -20.38 1.08
C GLY A 150 -8.19 -20.90 2.46
#